data_AF-A0A1F6BTF8-F1
#
_entry.id   AF-A0A1F6BTF8-F1
#
_cell.length_a   1.000
_cell.length_b   1.000
_cell.length_c   1.000
_cell.angle_alpha   90.00
_cell.angle_beta   90.00
_cell.angle_gamma   90.00
#
_symmetry.space_group_name_H-M   'P 1'
#
loop_
_entity.id
_entity.type
_entity.pdbx_description
1 polymer ?
#
loop_
_entity_poly.entity_id
_entity_poly.type
_entity_poly.pdbx_seq_one_letter_code
_entity_poly.pdbx_strand_id
1 'polypeptide(L)'
;MFKEPFAENIQDTSMGDRIKEFESRKDVVVKVDEYWFSPKEAREQEEIKEAFRQEIERHGRAREIFARLRTIYDIPMPEFEHVVGERNGKVCMYTITEKIEGQNIQEIQGLPVESQESVENLYIGLIRYFADVFHEGGEFWHDIFFKNRQFVYGHKVGEKENKPYLIDANPVLSVHNPATTNEKVKHAYFIYFQLIHDMIVEAEQKFSDGIKLERARAELRNQVEKIRAQVPGAGAFDKILEGLS
;
A
#
# COMPACT_ATOMS: atom_id res chain seq x y z
N MET A 1 -21.76 -17.80 6.88
CA MET A 1 -22.06 -17.22 8.20
C MET A 1 -20.72 -16.82 8.80
N PHE A 2 -20.29 -15.58 8.52
CA PHE A 2 -18.99 -15.06 8.92
C PHE A 2 -19.07 -14.62 10.39
N LYS A 3 -18.16 -15.10 11.25
CA LYS A 3 -18.01 -14.56 12.60
C LYS A 3 -17.69 -13.07 12.47
N GLU A 4 -18.42 -12.23 13.21
CA GLU A 4 -18.07 -10.81 13.36
C GLU A 4 -16.59 -10.70 13.75
N PRO A 5 -15.73 -10.00 13.00
CA PRO A 5 -14.29 -10.15 13.21
C PRO A 5 -13.77 -9.43 14.47
N PHE A 6 -14.61 -8.72 15.23
CA PHE A 6 -14.14 -7.84 16.32
C PHE A 6 -15.07 -7.81 17.53
N ALA A 7 -15.38 -8.98 18.07
CA ALA A 7 -15.82 -9.14 19.45
C ALA A 7 -14.62 -9.29 20.42
N GLU A 8 -13.45 -8.76 20.07
CA GLU A 8 -12.33 -8.68 21.02
C GLU A 8 -12.64 -7.57 22.01
N ASN A 9 -13.22 -7.99 23.14
CA ASN A 9 -13.46 -7.12 24.27
C ASN A 9 -12.16 -6.38 24.61
N ILE A 10 -12.23 -5.06 24.75
CA ILE A 10 -11.22 -4.16 25.35
C ILE A 10 -10.83 -4.61 26.81
N GLN A 11 -11.34 -5.76 27.27
CA GLN A 11 -11.18 -6.32 28.60
C GLN A 11 -10.01 -7.30 28.73
N ASP A 12 -9.37 -7.76 27.64
CA ASP A 12 -8.34 -8.78 27.75
C ASP A 12 -6.94 -8.20 28.03
N THR A 13 -6.68 -7.92 29.30
CA THR A 13 -5.37 -7.47 29.81
C THR A 13 -4.28 -8.54 29.72
N SER A 14 -4.57 -9.75 29.24
CA SER A 14 -3.57 -10.80 28.96
C SER A 14 -2.67 -10.50 27.76
N MET A 15 -3.00 -9.48 26.97
CA MET A 15 -2.29 -9.16 25.73
C MET A 15 -0.92 -8.50 25.92
N GLY A 16 -0.65 -7.90 27.09
CA GLY A 16 0.65 -7.30 27.41
C GLY A 16 1.83 -8.28 27.33
N ASP A 17 1.61 -9.56 27.63
CA ASP A 17 2.65 -10.60 27.55
C ASP A 17 2.87 -11.08 26.10
N ARG A 18 1.82 -11.15 25.26
CA ARG A 18 1.94 -11.50 23.82
C ARG A 18 2.75 -10.48 23.03
N ILE A 19 2.75 -9.21 23.43
CA ILE A 19 3.52 -8.15 22.75
C ILE A 19 5.03 -8.32 22.93
N LYS A 20 5.49 -8.72 24.13
CA LYS A 20 6.91 -9.05 24.35
C LYS A 20 7.36 -10.22 23.49
N GLU A 21 6.46 -11.17 23.22
CA GLU A 21 6.72 -12.28 22.31
C GLU A 21 6.99 -11.77 20.89
N PHE A 22 6.23 -10.77 20.40
CA PHE A 22 6.48 -10.15 19.09
C PHE A 22 7.72 -9.25 19.07
N GLU A 23 8.03 -8.49 20.12
CA GLU A 23 9.27 -7.70 20.20
C GLU A 23 10.53 -8.58 20.16
N SER A 24 10.43 -9.84 20.58
CA SER A 24 11.53 -10.80 20.55
C SER A 24 11.71 -11.52 19.20
N ARG A 25 10.72 -11.42 18.30
CA ARG A 25 10.73 -12.07 16.99
C ARG A 25 11.55 -11.28 15.98
N LYS A 26 12.52 -11.94 15.34
CA LYS A 26 13.42 -11.30 14.35
C LYS A 26 12.80 -11.16 12.95
N ASP A 27 11.70 -11.85 12.70
CA ASP A 27 11.01 -11.94 11.41
C ASP A 27 9.88 -10.92 11.23
N VAL A 28 9.60 -10.11 12.26
CA VAL A 28 8.57 -9.07 12.21
C VAL A 28 9.13 -7.72 12.65
N VAL A 29 8.44 -6.65 12.26
CA VAL A 29 8.60 -5.29 12.78
C VAL A 29 7.34 -4.95 13.54
N VAL A 30 7.49 -4.43 14.77
CA VAL A 30 6.39 -3.99 15.60
C VAL A 30 6.43 -2.47 15.72
N LYS A 31 5.39 -1.79 15.21
CA LYS A 31 5.14 -0.37 15.44
C LYS A 31 4.13 -0.22 16.57
N VAL A 32 4.34 0.78 17.44
CA VAL A 32 3.43 1.09 18.54
C VAL A 32 2.96 2.52 18.41
N ASP A 33 1.65 2.70 18.30
CA ASP A 33 0.98 4.00 18.35
C ASP A 33 0.29 4.12 19.73
N GLU A 34 0.87 4.90 20.64
CA GLU A 34 0.28 5.18 21.95
C GLU A 34 -0.74 6.32 21.85
N TYR A 35 -1.94 6.12 22.40
CA TYR A 35 -2.97 7.15 22.47
C TYR A 35 -2.89 7.93 23.78
N TRP A 36 -3.46 9.14 23.83
CA TRP A 36 -3.34 10.04 24.98
C TRP A 36 -4.24 9.65 26.17
N PHE A 37 -5.07 8.61 26.04
CA PHE A 37 -6.06 8.19 27.02
C PHE A 37 -5.79 6.79 27.58
N SER A 38 -6.23 6.57 28.81
CA SER A 38 -6.18 5.30 29.52
C SER A 38 -7.31 4.34 29.09
N PRO A 39 -7.17 3.03 29.34
CA PRO A 39 -8.25 2.06 29.12
C PRO A 39 -9.52 2.36 29.91
N LYS A 40 -9.41 3.07 31.04
CA LYS A 40 -10.58 3.52 31.82
C LYS A 40 -11.32 4.62 31.05
N GLU A 41 -10.61 5.63 30.58
CA GLU A 41 -11.19 6.74 29.81
C GLU A 41 -11.83 6.25 28.51
N ALA A 42 -11.19 5.30 27.80
CA ALA A 42 -11.76 4.67 26.60
C ALA A 42 -13.05 3.86 26.85
N ARG A 43 -13.32 3.46 28.10
CA ARG A 43 -14.55 2.73 28.48
C ARG A 43 -15.66 3.64 28.99
N GLU A 44 -15.29 4.73 29.66
CA GLU A 44 -16.23 5.59 30.39
C GLU A 44 -16.61 6.87 29.62
N GLN A 45 -15.80 7.29 28.63
CA GLN A 45 -16.04 8.50 27.84
C GLN A 45 -16.41 8.15 26.39
N GLU A 46 -17.66 8.43 26.01
CA GLU A 46 -18.18 8.07 24.68
C GLU A 46 -17.43 8.75 23.52
N GLU A 47 -16.96 9.99 23.69
CA GLU A 47 -16.17 10.68 22.65
C GLU A 47 -14.84 9.97 22.38
N ILE A 48 -14.16 9.50 23.43
CA ILE A 48 -12.88 8.77 23.31
C ILE A 48 -13.12 7.39 22.69
N LYS A 49 -14.16 6.70 23.15
CA LYS A 49 -14.56 5.40 22.65
C LYS A 49 -14.89 5.45 21.16
N GLU A 50 -15.62 6.47 20.73
CA GLU A 50 -15.96 6.67 19.31
C GLU A 50 -14.73 7.01 18.48
N ALA A 51 -13.86 7.92 18.95
CA ALA A 51 -12.61 8.23 18.25
C ALA A 51 -11.72 6.98 18.09
N PHE A 52 -11.62 6.15 19.13
CA PHE A 52 -10.85 4.92 19.07
C PHE A 52 -11.47 3.86 18.15
N ARG A 53 -12.81 3.74 18.13
CA ARG A 53 -13.54 2.89 17.18
C ARG A 53 -13.24 3.28 15.73
N GLN A 54 -13.22 4.57 15.43
CA GLN A 54 -12.91 5.07 14.08
C GLN A 54 -11.48 4.74 13.64
N GLU A 55 -10.51 4.78 14.56
CA GLU A 55 -9.14 4.33 14.26
C GLU A 55 -9.09 2.82 13.95
N ILE A 56 -9.76 1.98 14.75
CA ILE A 56 -9.87 0.54 14.49
C ILE A 56 -10.49 0.28 13.11
N GLU A 57 -11.57 0.96 12.77
CA GLU A 57 -12.24 0.84 11.46
C GLU A 57 -11.33 1.27 10.32
N ARG A 58 -10.54 2.34 10.50
CA ARG A 58 -9.54 2.78 9.52
C ARG A 58 -8.48 1.72 9.28
N HIS A 59 -7.98 1.07 10.32
CA HIS A 59 -7.03 -0.05 10.19
C HIS A 59 -7.65 -1.29 9.53
N GLY A 60 -8.92 -1.59 9.82
CA GLY A 60 -9.67 -2.64 9.14
C GLY A 60 -9.75 -2.43 7.63
N ARG A 61 -10.11 -1.22 7.21
CA ARG A 61 -10.15 -0.83 5.79
C ARG A 61 -8.77 -0.87 5.12
N ALA A 62 -7.72 -0.42 5.81
CA ALA A 62 -6.35 -0.52 5.30
C ALA A 62 -5.95 -1.98 5.00
N ARG A 63 -6.32 -2.91 5.90
CA ARG A 63 -6.09 -4.35 5.72
C ARG A 63 -6.81 -4.91 4.51
N GLU A 64 -8.05 -4.49 4.26
CA GLU A 64 -8.82 -4.92 3.09
C GLU A 64 -8.17 -4.45 1.78
N ILE A 65 -7.73 -3.19 1.72
CA ILE A 65 -7.02 -2.65 0.54
C ILE A 65 -5.72 -3.39 0.30
N PHE A 66 -4.91 -3.66 1.32
CA PHE A 66 -3.63 -4.35 1.14
C PHE A 66 -3.83 -5.83 0.78
N ALA A 67 -4.87 -6.47 1.34
CA ALA A 67 -5.26 -7.81 0.92
C ALA A 67 -5.67 -7.83 -0.56
N ARG A 68 -6.42 -6.84 -1.05
CA ARG A 68 -6.78 -6.69 -2.46
C ARG A 68 -5.56 -6.46 -3.34
N LEU A 69 -4.66 -5.55 -2.99
CA LEU A 69 -3.39 -5.33 -3.71
C LEU A 69 -2.59 -6.62 -3.88
N ARG A 70 -2.52 -7.43 -2.83
CA ARG A 70 -1.80 -8.69 -2.86
C ARG A 70 -2.49 -9.81 -3.63
N THR A 71 -3.81 -9.96 -3.50
CA THR A 71 -4.54 -11.13 -3.99
C THR A 71 -5.18 -10.94 -5.37
N ILE A 72 -5.51 -9.70 -5.73
CA ILE A 72 -6.16 -9.37 -7.00
C ILE A 72 -5.14 -8.79 -7.99
N TYR A 73 -4.18 -8.01 -7.50
CA TYR A 73 -3.18 -7.33 -8.33
C TYR A 73 -1.79 -7.95 -8.26
N ASP A 74 -1.64 -9.06 -7.53
CA ASP A 74 -0.37 -9.79 -7.35
C ASP A 74 0.82 -8.90 -6.90
N ILE A 75 0.53 -7.80 -6.19
CA ILE A 75 1.55 -6.89 -5.67
C ILE A 75 2.16 -7.52 -4.40
N PRO A 76 3.48 -7.79 -4.36
CA PRO A 76 4.10 -8.32 -3.16
C PRO A 76 4.03 -7.30 -2.03
N MET A 77 3.32 -7.66 -0.96
CA MET A 77 3.20 -6.87 0.25
C MET A 77 3.43 -7.76 1.47
N PRO A 78 4.08 -7.25 2.53
CA PRO A 78 4.14 -7.96 3.79
C PRO A 78 2.74 -8.07 4.40
N GLU A 79 2.45 -9.20 5.02
CA GLU A 79 1.30 -9.31 5.91
C GLU A 79 1.52 -8.44 7.14
N PHE A 80 0.42 -7.88 7.62
CA PHE A 80 0.41 -7.18 8.88
C PHE A 80 -0.88 -7.45 9.64
N GLU A 81 -0.76 -7.32 10.95
CA GLU A 81 -1.83 -7.45 11.92
C GLU A 81 -1.86 -6.20 12.80
N HIS A 82 -3.08 -5.79 13.16
CA HIS A 82 -3.31 -4.72 14.12
C HIS A 82 -3.87 -5.32 15.39
N VAL A 83 -3.27 -4.96 16.52
CA VAL A 83 -3.57 -5.54 17.82
C VAL A 83 -3.72 -4.39 18.82
N VAL A 84 -4.88 -4.32 19.49
CA VAL A 84 -5.12 -3.31 20.53
C VAL A 84 -4.54 -3.81 21.85
N GLY A 85 -3.84 -2.96 22.58
CA GLY A 85 -3.30 -3.31 23.89
C GLY A 85 -3.16 -2.12 24.83
N GLU A 86 -2.35 -2.34 25.87
CA GLU A 86 -2.00 -1.32 26.85
C GLU A 86 -0.49 -1.22 27.00
N ARG A 87 0.04 0.01 26.99
CA ARG A 87 1.44 0.31 27.30
C ARG A 87 1.50 1.51 28.21
N ASN A 88 2.25 1.42 29.31
CA ASN A 88 2.45 2.51 30.25
C ASN A 88 1.13 3.13 30.79
N GLY A 89 0.07 2.33 30.99
CA GLY A 89 -1.24 2.81 31.46
C GLY A 89 -2.11 3.47 30.39
N LYS A 90 -1.69 3.43 29.12
CA LYS A 90 -2.38 4.02 27.97
C LYS A 90 -2.82 2.95 27.00
N VAL A 91 -3.94 3.21 26.32
CA VAL A 91 -4.34 2.42 25.15
C VAL A 91 -3.32 2.61 24.04
N CYS A 92 -2.97 1.53 23.35
CA CYS A 92 -2.09 1.57 22.19
C CYS A 92 -2.56 0.61 21.10
N MET A 93 -2.17 0.93 19.86
CA MET A 93 -2.31 0.04 18.71
C MET A 93 -0.92 -0.48 18.34
N TYR A 94 -0.80 -1.80 18.25
CA TYR A 94 0.38 -2.48 17.75
C TYR A 94 0.15 -2.86 16.30
N THR A 95 1.02 -2.42 15.41
CA THR A 95 1.07 -2.93 14.04
C THR A 95 2.24 -3.89 13.93
N ILE A 96 1.96 -5.16 13.67
CA ILE A 96 2.96 -6.22 13.51
C ILE A 96 3.02 -6.52 12.02
N THR A 97 4.16 -6.29 11.38
CA THR A 97 4.35 -6.47 9.94
C THR A 97 5.50 -7.44 9.69
N GLU A 98 5.39 -8.31 8.69
CA GLU A 98 6.53 -9.12 8.26
C GLU A 98 7.72 -8.24 7.89
N LYS A 99 8.90 -8.57 8.40
CA LYS A 99 10.12 -7.81 8.13
C LYS A 99 10.60 -8.13 6.72
N ILE A 100 10.80 -7.08 5.92
CA ILE A 100 11.51 -7.16 4.65
C ILE A 100 12.94 -6.68 4.86
N GLU A 101 13.91 -7.57 4.65
CA GLU A 101 15.33 -7.23 4.64
C GLU A 101 15.71 -6.77 3.23
N GLY A 102 15.88 -5.46 3.07
CA GLY A 102 16.09 -4.87 1.76
C GLY A 102 16.43 -3.38 1.83
N GLN A 103 16.51 -2.79 0.65
CA GLN A 103 16.75 -1.35 0.46
C GLN A 103 15.60 -0.74 -0.31
N ASN A 104 15.36 0.56 -0.09
CA ASN A 104 14.41 1.29 -0.89
C ASN A 104 14.81 1.22 -2.37
N ILE A 105 13.90 0.82 -3.26
CA ILE A 105 14.23 0.56 -4.68
C ILE A 105 14.75 1.82 -5.38
N GLN A 106 14.33 3.02 -4.95
CA GLN A 106 14.81 4.29 -5.48
C GLN A 106 16.28 4.58 -5.11
N GLU A 107 16.76 4.03 -4.00
CA GLU A 107 18.13 4.27 -3.50
C GLU A 107 19.17 3.28 -4.08
N ILE A 108 18.71 2.18 -4.69
CA ILE A 108 19.57 1.13 -5.23
C ILE A 108 20.19 1.58 -6.55
N GLN A 109 21.49 1.30 -6.72
CA GLN A 109 22.26 1.69 -7.91
C GLN A 109 22.09 0.72 -9.09
N GLY A 110 21.73 -0.53 -8.82
CA GLY A 110 21.58 -1.55 -9.85
C GLY A 110 20.60 -2.63 -9.45
N LEU A 111 19.76 -3.04 -10.40
CA LEU A 111 18.84 -4.17 -10.28
C LEU A 111 19.40 -5.35 -11.09
N PRO A 112 19.39 -6.56 -10.52
CA PRO A 112 19.87 -7.74 -11.22
C PRO A 112 18.88 -8.15 -12.32
N VAL A 113 19.38 -8.63 -13.47
CA VAL A 113 18.57 -8.95 -14.66
C VAL A 113 17.45 -9.94 -14.34
N GLU A 114 17.74 -10.94 -13.51
CA GLU A 114 16.77 -11.94 -13.07
C GLU A 114 15.55 -11.34 -12.32
N SER A 115 15.67 -10.12 -11.79
CA SER A 115 14.56 -9.44 -11.12
C SER A 115 13.58 -8.76 -12.07
N GLN A 116 13.90 -8.68 -13.37
CA GLN A 116 13.11 -7.97 -14.38
C GLN A 116 11.62 -8.35 -14.30
N GLU A 117 11.31 -9.64 -14.34
CA GLU A 117 9.93 -10.11 -14.32
C GLU A 117 9.17 -9.67 -13.06
N SER A 118 9.82 -9.76 -11.89
CA SER A 118 9.19 -9.37 -10.61
C SER A 118 8.93 -7.87 -10.51
N VAL A 119 9.84 -7.05 -11.04
CA VAL A 119 9.71 -5.59 -11.11
C VAL A 119 8.62 -5.19 -12.11
N GLU A 120 8.57 -5.87 -13.25
CA GLU A 120 7.54 -5.66 -14.27
C GLU A 120 6.14 -6.01 -13.74
N ASN A 121 6.02 -7.13 -13.02
CA ASN A 121 4.76 -7.54 -12.39
C ASN A 121 4.29 -6.55 -11.30
N LEU A 122 5.21 -5.98 -10.50
CA LEU A 122 4.86 -4.91 -9.54
C LEU A 122 4.19 -3.74 -10.27
N TYR A 123 4.81 -3.23 -11.33
CA TYR A 123 4.26 -2.07 -12.05
C TYR A 123 2.96 -2.40 -12.77
N ILE A 124 2.82 -3.58 -13.38
CA ILE A 124 1.56 -4.04 -13.96
C ILE A 124 0.44 -4.07 -12.92
N GLY A 125 0.72 -4.59 -11.72
CA GLY A 125 -0.22 -4.60 -10.60
C GLY A 125 -0.69 -3.18 -10.23
N LEU A 126 0.24 -2.22 -10.12
CA LEU A 126 -0.08 -0.83 -9.81
C LEU A 126 -0.91 -0.17 -10.92
N ILE A 127 -0.56 -0.41 -12.19
CA ILE A 127 -1.29 0.13 -13.35
C ILE A 127 -2.74 -0.36 -13.32
N ARG A 128 -2.93 -1.66 -13.14
CA ARG A 128 -4.26 -2.29 -13.07
C ARG A 128 -5.06 -1.79 -11.88
N TYR A 129 -4.43 -1.69 -10.72
CA TYR A 129 -5.07 -1.16 -9.53
C TYR A 129 -5.63 0.25 -9.75
N PHE A 130 -4.81 1.18 -10.27
CA PHE A 130 -5.29 2.54 -10.52
C PHE A 130 -6.26 2.64 -11.69
N ALA A 131 -6.16 1.78 -12.71
CA ALA A 131 -7.12 1.71 -13.80
C ALA A 131 -8.50 1.22 -13.31
N ASP A 132 -8.52 0.16 -12.51
CA ASP A 132 -9.76 -0.37 -11.91
C ASP A 132 -10.39 0.66 -10.99
N VAL A 133 -9.59 1.32 -10.14
CA VAL A 133 -10.10 2.43 -9.32
C VAL A 133 -10.70 3.49 -10.23
N PHE A 134 -10.00 3.95 -11.28
CA PHE A 134 -10.52 4.97 -12.18
C PHE A 134 -11.88 4.58 -12.81
N HIS A 135 -12.01 3.34 -13.30
CA HIS A 135 -13.18 2.87 -14.03
C HIS A 135 -14.35 2.46 -13.12
N GLU A 136 -14.07 1.74 -12.04
CA GLU A 136 -15.08 1.11 -11.18
C GLU A 136 -15.36 1.94 -9.92
N GLY A 137 -14.41 2.77 -9.50
CA GLY A 137 -14.50 3.50 -8.25
C GLY A 137 -14.11 2.68 -7.04
N GLY A 138 -14.51 3.20 -5.88
CA GLY A 138 -14.27 2.59 -4.58
C GLY A 138 -13.17 3.29 -3.79
N GLU A 139 -12.89 2.70 -2.63
CA GLU A 139 -11.82 3.15 -1.77
C GLU A 139 -10.46 2.69 -2.31
N PHE A 140 -9.46 3.55 -2.20
CA PHE A 140 -8.12 3.30 -2.67
C PHE A 140 -7.07 3.99 -1.78
N TRP A 141 -5.89 3.39 -1.72
CA TRP A 141 -4.69 3.97 -1.13
C TRP A 141 -4.14 5.13 -1.98
N HIS A 142 -4.30 6.35 -1.45
CA HIS A 142 -4.00 7.62 -2.13
C HIS A 142 -2.52 8.00 -2.14
N ASP A 143 -1.80 7.72 -1.04
CA ASP A 143 -0.45 8.21 -0.79
C ASP A 143 0.64 7.15 -1.06
N ILE A 144 0.35 6.18 -1.93
CA ILE A 144 1.26 5.08 -2.34
C ILE A 144 2.58 5.54 -3.00
N PHE A 145 2.64 6.80 -3.44
CA PHE A 145 3.86 7.39 -4.02
C PHE A 145 4.46 8.45 -3.10
N PHE A 146 4.03 8.53 -1.83
CA PHE A 146 4.51 9.57 -0.93
C PHE A 146 6.00 9.42 -0.65
N LYS A 147 6.78 10.40 -1.13
CA LYS A 147 8.25 10.46 -1.03
C LYS A 147 8.98 9.23 -1.60
N ASN A 148 8.32 8.41 -2.41
CA ASN A 148 8.84 7.15 -2.96
C ASN A 148 9.41 6.20 -1.90
N ARG A 149 8.94 6.26 -0.63
CA ARG A 149 9.53 5.47 0.46
C ARG A 149 8.96 4.07 0.61
N GLN A 150 7.87 3.78 -0.09
CA GLN A 150 7.07 2.57 0.11
C GLN A 150 7.52 1.39 -0.76
N PHE A 151 8.53 1.54 -1.60
CA PHE A 151 9.02 0.46 -2.47
C PHE A 151 10.38 -0.05 -1.98
N VAL A 152 10.43 -1.33 -1.60
CA VAL A 152 11.65 -1.98 -1.09
C VAL A 152 11.99 -3.16 -1.96
N TYR A 153 13.24 -3.29 -2.39
CA TYR A 153 13.75 -4.50 -3.00
C TYR A 153 14.51 -5.31 -1.96
N GLY A 154 14.04 -6.53 -1.69
CA GLY A 154 14.53 -7.33 -0.59
C GLY A 154 13.81 -8.66 -0.47
N HIS A 155 13.93 -9.30 0.68
CA HIS A 155 13.36 -10.61 0.95
C HIS A 155 12.83 -10.70 2.39
N LYS A 156 11.90 -11.62 2.63
CA LYS A 156 11.47 -11.99 3.98
C LYS A 156 12.47 -12.94 4.63
N VAL A 157 12.41 -13.08 5.95
CA VAL A 157 13.16 -14.12 6.66
C VAL A 157 12.82 -15.50 6.08
N GLY A 158 13.85 -16.21 5.62
CA GLY A 158 13.73 -17.55 5.02
C GLY A 158 13.56 -17.56 3.50
N GLU A 159 13.27 -16.43 2.86
CA GLU A 159 13.38 -16.28 1.41
C GLU A 159 14.86 -16.14 0.99
N LYS A 160 15.21 -16.66 -0.19
CA LYS A 160 16.59 -16.62 -0.71
C LYS A 160 16.79 -15.57 -1.80
N GLU A 161 15.71 -15.10 -2.41
CA GLU A 161 15.74 -14.24 -3.58
C GLU A 161 15.11 -12.89 -3.23
N ASN A 162 15.78 -11.82 -3.64
CA ASN A 162 15.23 -10.48 -3.53
C ASN A 162 14.15 -10.27 -4.59
N LYS A 163 13.09 -9.59 -4.22
CA LYS A 163 12.02 -9.13 -5.10
C LYS A 163 11.48 -7.78 -4.61
N PRO A 164 10.77 -7.03 -5.45
CA PRO A 164 10.17 -5.78 -5.02
C PRO A 164 8.98 -6.05 -4.10
N TYR A 165 8.87 -5.23 -3.06
CA TYR A 165 7.79 -5.21 -2.09
C TYR A 165 7.25 -3.79 -2.00
N LEU A 166 5.92 -3.68 -1.95
CA LEU A 166 5.23 -2.47 -1.52
C LEU A 166 4.98 -2.56 -0.02
N ILE A 167 5.52 -1.60 0.74
CA ILE A 167 5.49 -1.58 2.20
C ILE A 167 4.76 -0.32 2.70
N ASP A 168 3.82 -0.54 3.61
CA ASP A 168 3.26 0.46 4.52
C ASP A 168 2.45 -0.31 5.58
N ALA A 169 2.05 0.38 6.63
CA ALA A 169 1.15 -0.11 7.68
C ALA A 169 -0.03 0.85 7.92
N ASN A 170 0.04 2.08 7.40
CA ASN A 170 -0.89 3.14 7.74
C ASN A 170 -1.25 4.01 6.52
N PRO A 171 -1.92 3.44 5.51
CA PRO A 171 -2.23 4.13 4.27
C PRO A 171 -3.22 5.28 4.49
N VAL A 172 -3.08 6.35 3.71
CA VAL A 172 -4.12 7.36 3.55
C VAL A 172 -5.12 6.86 2.51
N LEU A 173 -6.34 6.57 2.95
CA LEU A 173 -7.41 6.07 2.09
C LEU A 173 -8.24 7.23 1.55
N SER A 174 -8.65 7.11 0.28
CA SER A 174 -9.55 8.04 -0.41
C SER A 174 -10.62 7.25 -1.16
N VAL A 175 -11.74 7.90 -1.46
CA VAL A 175 -12.85 7.28 -2.20
C VAL A 175 -13.05 8.00 -3.52
N HIS A 176 -13.19 7.23 -4.59
CA HIS A 176 -13.56 7.75 -5.91
C HIS A 176 -14.89 7.14 -6.37
N ASN A 177 -15.74 7.96 -6.98
CA ASN A 177 -17.02 7.53 -7.53
C ASN A 177 -17.14 8.01 -8.99
N PRO A 178 -16.94 7.12 -9.98
CA PRO A 178 -16.97 7.47 -11.39
C PRO A 178 -18.26 8.20 -11.83
N ALA A 179 -19.39 7.95 -11.17
CA ALA A 179 -20.68 8.56 -11.50
C ALA A 179 -20.78 10.04 -11.09
N THR A 180 -20.04 10.46 -10.06
CA THR A 180 -20.10 11.84 -9.52
C THR A 180 -18.78 12.59 -9.65
N THR A 181 -17.70 11.90 -10.03
CA THR A 181 -16.39 12.49 -10.20
C THR A 181 -16.35 13.43 -11.41
N ASN A 182 -16.00 14.69 -11.14
CA ASN A 182 -15.84 15.71 -12.18
C ASN A 182 -14.53 15.53 -12.97
N GLU A 183 -14.44 16.22 -14.11
CA GLU A 183 -13.28 16.18 -14.99
C GLU A 183 -11.95 16.52 -14.30
N LYS A 184 -11.91 17.46 -13.35
CA LYS A 184 -10.65 17.82 -12.67
C LYS A 184 -10.06 16.65 -11.89
N VAL A 185 -10.91 15.86 -11.25
CA VAL A 185 -10.47 14.67 -10.50
C VAL A 185 -10.09 13.54 -11.45
N LYS A 186 -10.80 13.37 -12.58
CA LYS A 186 -10.35 12.44 -13.65
C LYS A 186 -8.96 12.83 -14.18
N HIS A 187 -8.70 14.14 -14.33
CA HIS A 187 -7.38 14.64 -14.68
C HIS A 187 -6.36 14.43 -13.56
N ALA A 188 -6.75 14.34 -12.29
CA ALA A 188 -5.81 14.05 -11.21
C ALA A 188 -5.24 12.62 -11.31
N TYR A 189 -5.99 11.67 -11.89
CA TYR A 189 -5.47 10.30 -12.13
C TYR A 189 -4.28 10.27 -13.08
N PHE A 190 -4.12 11.27 -13.96
CA PHE A 190 -2.91 11.45 -14.75
C PHE A 190 -1.65 11.43 -13.86
N ILE A 191 -1.71 12.03 -12.67
CA ILE A 191 -0.56 12.09 -11.76
C ILE A 191 -0.11 10.69 -11.36
N TYR A 192 -1.04 9.78 -11.07
CA TYR A 192 -0.69 8.40 -10.71
C TYR A 192 -0.05 7.65 -11.87
N PHE A 193 -0.63 7.74 -13.06
CA PHE A 193 -0.07 7.07 -14.25
C PHE A 193 1.27 7.69 -14.66
N GLN A 194 1.46 8.99 -14.49
CA GLN A 194 2.75 9.66 -14.72
C GLN A 194 3.80 9.20 -13.70
N LEU A 195 3.45 9.10 -12.42
CA LEU A 195 4.38 8.61 -11.40
C LEU A 195 4.78 7.15 -11.68
N ILE A 196 3.84 6.30 -12.09
CA ILE A 196 4.15 4.93 -12.51
C ILE A 196 5.06 4.92 -13.73
N HIS A 197 4.79 5.74 -14.75
CA HIS A 197 5.67 5.90 -15.91
C HIS A 197 7.10 6.26 -15.49
N ASP A 198 7.23 7.28 -14.64
CA ASP A 198 8.54 7.77 -14.19
C ASP A 198 9.29 6.70 -13.40
N MET A 199 8.59 5.93 -12.56
CA MET A 199 9.16 4.78 -11.84
C MET A 199 9.60 3.65 -12.78
N ILE A 200 8.84 3.35 -13.84
CA ILE A 200 9.24 2.36 -14.86
C ILE A 200 10.54 2.82 -15.51
N VAL A 201 10.63 4.08 -15.95
CA VAL A 201 11.82 4.64 -16.60
C VAL A 201 13.02 4.63 -15.63
N GLU A 202 12.82 4.98 -14.37
CA GLU A 202 13.86 4.95 -13.35
C GLU A 202 14.36 3.51 -13.09
N ALA A 203 13.46 2.53 -13.02
CA ALA A 203 13.84 1.13 -12.84
C ALA A 203 14.62 0.58 -14.04
N GLU A 204 14.22 0.91 -15.27
CA GLU A 204 14.95 0.55 -16.50
C GLU A 204 16.40 1.05 -16.49
N GLN A 205 16.64 2.25 -15.94
CA GLN A 205 18.00 2.80 -15.80
C GLN A 205 18.87 2.04 -14.81
N LYS A 206 18.27 1.26 -13.90
CA LYS A 206 18.99 0.47 -12.89
C LYS A 206 19.33 -0.93 -13.37
N PHE A 207 18.69 -1.43 -14.41
CA PHE A 207 19.10 -2.69 -15.02
C PHE A 207 20.35 -2.49 -15.89
N SER A 208 21.26 -3.45 -15.88
CA SER A 208 22.37 -3.49 -16.85
C SER A 208 21.83 -3.71 -18.27
N ASP A 209 22.60 -3.31 -19.27
CA ASP A 209 22.35 -3.64 -20.69
C ASP A 209 21.06 -3.06 -21.31
N GLY A 210 20.51 -1.99 -20.74
CA GLY A 210 19.42 -1.24 -21.36
C GLY A 210 18.09 -2.00 -21.42
N ILE A 211 17.85 -2.89 -20.46
CA ILE A 211 16.60 -3.64 -20.31
C ILE A 211 15.39 -2.68 -20.29
N LYS A 212 14.37 -3.08 -21.04
CA LYS A 212 13.07 -2.39 -21.10
C LYS A 212 12.00 -3.25 -20.46
N LEU A 213 11.15 -2.62 -19.65
CA LEU A 213 10.03 -3.26 -18.98
C LEU A 213 8.81 -3.28 -19.91
N GLU A 214 8.94 -4.00 -21.03
CA GLU A 214 8.05 -3.90 -22.19
C GLU A 214 6.58 -4.25 -21.86
N ARG A 215 6.30 -5.26 -21.03
CA ARG A 215 4.90 -5.59 -20.68
C ARG A 215 4.30 -4.51 -19.77
N ALA A 216 5.08 -3.93 -18.85
CA ALA A 216 4.60 -2.83 -18.03
C ALA A 216 4.33 -1.58 -18.88
N ARG A 217 5.22 -1.24 -19.82
CA ARG A 217 5.01 -0.16 -20.81
C ARG A 217 3.75 -0.39 -21.64
N ALA A 218 3.56 -1.61 -22.15
CA ALA A 218 2.40 -1.98 -22.96
C ALA A 218 1.09 -1.92 -22.16
N GLU A 219 1.07 -2.41 -20.92
CA GLU A 219 -0.09 -2.31 -20.03
C GLU A 219 -0.41 -0.84 -19.72
N LEU A 220 0.60 -0.03 -19.40
CA LEU A 220 0.41 1.39 -19.12
C LEU A 220 -0.19 2.11 -20.33
N ARG A 221 0.39 1.89 -21.52
CA ARG A 221 -0.12 2.44 -22.78
C ARG A 221 -1.59 2.07 -22.99
N ASN A 222 -1.91 0.79 -22.87
CA ASN A 222 -3.28 0.28 -23.06
C ASN A 222 -4.28 0.94 -22.11
N GLN A 223 -3.96 1.06 -20.81
CA GLN A 223 -4.87 1.69 -19.84
C GLN A 223 -4.98 3.20 -20.05
N VAL A 224 -3.87 3.88 -20.35
CA VAL A 224 -3.87 5.32 -20.64
C VAL A 224 -4.68 5.63 -21.89
N GLU A 225 -4.58 4.83 -22.95
CA GLU A 225 -5.38 5.00 -24.17
C GLU A 225 -6.90 4.85 -23.90
N LYS A 226 -7.29 3.84 -23.10
CA LYS A 226 -8.69 3.63 -22.69
C LYS A 226 -9.23 4.80 -21.89
N ILE A 227 -8.43 5.32 -20.95
CA ILE A 227 -8.81 6.45 -20.10
C ILE A 227 -8.92 7.73 -20.92
N ARG A 228 -7.92 8.01 -21.76
CA ARG A 228 -7.90 9.17 -22.66
C ARG A 228 -9.13 9.23 -23.56
N ALA A 229 -9.58 8.09 -24.10
CA ALA A 229 -10.79 8.03 -24.92
C ALA A 229 -12.07 8.44 -24.16
N GLN A 230 -12.06 8.35 -22.83
CA GLN A 230 -13.19 8.67 -21.95
C GLN A 230 -13.10 10.09 -21.34
N VAL A 231 -11.95 10.76 -21.48
CA VAL A 231 -11.68 12.09 -20.89
C VAL A 231 -11.26 13.06 -22.00
N PRO A 232 -12.22 13.71 -22.69
CA PRO A 232 -11.92 14.64 -23.77
C PRO A 232 -11.06 15.82 -23.30
N GLY A 233 -10.04 16.19 -24.08
CA GLY A 233 -9.16 17.33 -23.77
C GLY A 233 -8.05 17.02 -22.77
N ALA A 234 -7.84 15.76 -22.42
CA ALA A 234 -6.83 15.34 -21.45
C ALA A 234 -5.43 15.23 -22.06
N GLY A 235 -4.93 16.34 -22.62
CA GLY A 235 -3.58 16.44 -23.23
C GLY A 235 -2.43 16.15 -22.27
N ALA A 236 -2.71 16.00 -20.98
CA ALA A 236 -1.77 15.45 -20.02
C ALA A 236 -1.41 13.99 -20.37
N PHE A 237 -2.39 13.13 -20.66
CA PHE A 237 -2.15 11.72 -20.99
C PHE A 237 -1.38 11.53 -22.31
N ASP A 238 -1.48 12.48 -23.24
CA ASP A 238 -0.68 12.46 -24.47
C ASP A 238 0.83 12.42 -24.16
N LYS A 239 1.28 13.14 -23.13
CA LYS A 239 2.69 13.16 -22.72
C LYS A 239 3.19 11.79 -22.24
N ILE A 240 2.33 11.03 -21.54
CA ILE A 240 2.69 9.66 -21.13
C ILE A 240 2.82 8.77 -22.37
N LEU A 241 1.89 8.89 -23.33
CA LEU A 241 1.91 8.08 -24.55
C LEU A 241 3.13 8.37 -25.42
N GLU A 242 3.56 9.64 -25.51
CA GLU A 242 4.80 10.07 -26.18
C GLU A 242 6.05 9.50 -25.48
N GLY A 243 6.07 9.42 -24.15
CA GLY A 243 7.19 8.82 -23.41
C GLY A 243 7.29 7.30 -23.53
N LEU A 244 6.20 6.66 -23.95
CA LEU A 244 6.10 5.21 -24.13
C LEU A 244 6.43 4.74 -25.56
N SER A 245 6.45 5.64 -26.55
CA SER A 245 6.84 5.35 -27.95
C SER A 245 8.35 5.33 -28.15
#